data_AF-A0A0A9X954-F1
#
_entry.id   AF-A0A0A9X954-F1
#
_cell.length_a   1.000
_cell.length_b   1.000
_cell.length_c   1.000
_cell.angle_alpha   90.00
_cell.angle_beta   90.00
_cell.angle_gamma   90.00
#
_symmetry.space_group_name_H-M   'P 1'
#
loop_
_entity.id
_entity.type
_entity.pdbx_description
1 polymer ?
#
loop_
_entity_poly.entity_id
_entity_poly.type
_entity_poly.pdbx_seq_one_letter_code
_entity_poly.pdbx_strand_id
1 'polypeptide(L)'
;IVSNMSVARVLIYGGRGALGAACVSYFKKQQVWVGSIDMKENEEADANIVVSPDADWQLQHKLVLEKVASALGGEKVDAIINVAGGWAGGNAGSEDFIKNSELMWKQSVWSSTITASIASKHLKPGGLVTLP
;
A
#
# COMPACT_ATOMS: atom_id res chain seq x y z
N ILE A 1 -20.44 30.03 5.59
CA ILE A 1 -19.84 28.96 6.41
C ILE A 1 -18.77 28.31 5.56
N VAL A 2 -17.51 28.71 5.75
CA VAL A 2 -16.38 28.00 5.11
C VAL A 2 -16.21 26.76 5.95
N SER A 3 -16.77 25.64 5.51
CA SER A 3 -16.43 24.34 6.09
C SER A 3 -14.93 24.16 5.92
N ASN A 4 -14.21 24.08 7.03
CA ASN A 4 -12.79 23.72 7.02
C ASN A 4 -12.72 22.28 6.48
N MET A 5 -12.63 22.11 5.16
CA MET A 5 -12.55 20.78 4.55
C MET A 5 -11.22 20.18 4.96
N SER A 6 -11.26 19.13 5.78
CA SER A 6 -10.08 18.33 6.10
C SER A 6 -9.43 17.87 4.79
N VAL A 7 -8.12 18.07 4.65
CA VAL A 7 -7.35 17.58 3.50
C VAL A 7 -7.59 16.07 3.37
N ALA A 8 -8.02 15.62 2.18
CA ALA A 8 -8.22 14.20 1.92
C ALA A 8 -6.90 13.44 2.07
N ARG A 9 -6.96 12.19 2.53
CA ARG A 9 -5.79 11.35 2.81
C ARG A 9 -5.93 10.02 2.08
N VAL A 10 -4.90 9.63 1.32
CA VAL A 10 -4.88 8.38 0.56
C VAL A 10 -3.60 7.61 0.87
N LEU A 11 -3.71 6.30 1.02
CA LEU A 11 -2.56 5.39 1.05
C LEU A 11 -2.44 4.68 -0.30
N ILE A 12 -1.25 4.66 -0.87
CA ILE A 12 -0.92 3.90 -2.09
C ILE A 12 0.04 2.78 -1.69
N TYR A 13 -0.44 1.53 -1.70
CA TYR A 13 0.43 0.36 -1.54
C TYR A 13 0.92 -0.06 -2.92
N GLY A 14 2.23 -0.11 -3.12
CA GLY A 14 2.88 -0.21 -4.43
C GLY A 14 3.20 1.17 -5.01
N GLY A 15 3.36 2.18 -4.15
CA GLY A 15 3.49 3.59 -4.54
C GLY A 15 4.73 3.95 -5.36
N ARG A 16 5.68 3.02 -5.55
CA ARG A 16 6.84 3.20 -6.44
C ARG A 16 6.76 2.35 -7.71
N GLY A 17 5.79 1.44 -7.81
CA GLY A 17 5.46 0.75 -9.07
C GLY A 17 4.91 1.73 -10.12
N ALA A 18 4.80 1.29 -11.38
CA ALA A 18 4.39 2.17 -12.49
C ALA A 18 3.04 2.86 -12.24
N LEU A 19 2.00 2.09 -11.91
CA LEU A 19 0.68 2.63 -11.60
C LEU A 19 0.68 3.40 -10.26
N GLY A 20 1.32 2.87 -9.23
CA GLY A 20 1.33 3.50 -7.92
C GLY A 20 2.04 4.86 -7.91
N ALA A 21 3.17 5.00 -8.61
CA ALA A 21 3.85 6.27 -8.75
C ALA A 21 2.97 7.30 -9.48
N ALA A 22 2.26 6.89 -10.54
CA ALA A 22 1.29 7.75 -11.22
C ALA A 22 0.13 8.16 -10.29
N CYS A 23 -0.38 7.25 -9.45
CA CYS A 23 -1.38 7.57 -8.44
C CYS A 23 -0.86 8.58 -7.41
N VAL A 24 0.36 8.38 -6.89
CA VAL A 24 1.00 9.33 -5.95
C VAL A 24 1.06 10.71 -6.58
N SER A 25 1.67 10.85 -7.76
CA SER A 25 1.79 12.15 -8.45
C SER A 25 0.43 12.78 -8.74
N TYR A 26 -0.56 11.98 -9.13
CA TYR A 26 -1.92 12.47 -9.40
C TYR A 26 -2.54 13.08 -8.14
N PHE A 27 -2.58 12.35 -7.02
CA PHE A 27 -3.20 12.83 -5.79
C PHE A 27 -2.42 14.01 -5.18
N LYS A 28 -1.10 14.02 -5.26
CA LYS A 28 -0.28 15.16 -4.83
C LYS A 28 -0.62 16.44 -5.60
N LYS A 29 -0.86 16.36 -6.91
CA LYS A 29 -1.33 17.51 -7.73
C LYS A 29 -2.70 18.03 -7.30
N GLN A 30 -3.53 17.19 -6.67
CA GLN A 30 -4.83 17.58 -6.11
C GLN A 30 -4.75 18.06 -4.66
N GLN A 31 -3.54 18.32 -4.14
CA GLN A 31 -3.30 18.72 -2.75
C GLN A 31 -3.83 17.72 -1.71
N VAL A 32 -3.89 16.44 -2.07
CA VAL A 32 -4.22 15.33 -1.17
C VAL A 32 -2.95 14.93 -0.39
N TRP A 33 -3.11 14.52 0.87
CA TRP A 33 -2.04 13.88 1.62
C TRP A 33 -1.89 12.43 1.15
N VAL A 34 -0.69 12.01 0.80
CA VAL A 34 -0.41 10.69 0.24
C VAL A 34 0.66 9.98 1.07
N GLY A 35 0.31 8.81 1.59
CA GLY A 35 1.28 7.86 2.14
C GLY A 35 1.60 6.76 1.13
N SER A 36 2.88 6.52 0.86
CA SER A 36 3.37 5.45 -0.02
C SER A 36 3.86 4.26 0.81
N ILE A 37 3.39 3.06 0.50
CA ILE A 37 3.88 1.79 1.08
C ILE A 37 4.55 1.00 -0.04
N ASP A 38 5.86 0.79 0.04
CA ASP A 38 6.63 0.08 -0.99
C ASP A 38 7.98 -0.40 -0.43
N MET A 39 8.78 -1.13 -1.22
CA MET A 39 10.13 -1.55 -0.86
C MET A 39 11.15 -0.41 -0.87
N LYS A 40 10.82 0.73 -1.48
CA LYS A 40 11.64 1.93 -1.48
C LYS A 40 10.76 3.17 -1.43
N GLU A 41 11.33 4.28 -0.97
CA GLU A 41 10.60 5.55 -0.84
C GLU A 41 10.15 6.11 -2.20
N ASN A 42 9.02 6.83 -2.18
CA ASN A 42 8.60 7.73 -3.26
C ASN A 42 8.76 9.17 -2.74
N GLU A 43 9.60 9.96 -3.42
CA GLU A 43 9.99 11.32 -3.02
C GLU A 43 8.83 12.33 -3.07
N GLU A 44 7.78 12.04 -3.83
CA GLU A 44 6.59 12.92 -3.93
C GLU A 44 5.59 12.70 -2.79
N ALA A 45 5.66 11.57 -2.08
CA ALA A 45 4.73 11.22 -1.00
C ALA A 45 5.01 12.01 0.28
N ASP A 46 3.96 12.32 1.05
CA ASP A 46 4.08 13.01 2.34
C ASP A 46 4.63 12.08 3.44
N ALA A 47 4.43 10.77 3.29
CA ALA A 47 4.98 9.76 4.18
C ALA A 47 5.35 8.49 3.40
N ASN A 48 6.45 7.86 3.80
CA ASN A 48 6.91 6.61 3.21
C ASN A 48 6.99 5.50 4.26
N ILE A 49 6.34 4.37 3.97
CA ILE A 49 6.38 3.14 4.76
C ILE A 49 7.19 2.13 3.96
N VAL A 50 8.49 2.06 4.28
CA VAL A 50 9.41 1.13 3.60
C VAL A 50 9.22 -0.28 4.17
N VAL A 51 8.91 -1.21 3.27
CA VAL A 51 8.75 -2.65 3.51
C VAL A 51 10.11 -3.35 3.36
N SER A 52 10.46 -4.20 4.32
CA SER A 52 11.68 -5.01 4.23
C SER A 52 11.47 -6.23 3.34
N PRO A 53 12.33 -6.51 2.36
CA PRO A 53 12.24 -7.72 1.54
C PRO A 53 12.56 -9.00 2.32
N ASP A 54 13.27 -8.88 3.44
CA ASP A 54 13.72 -10.02 4.26
C ASP A 54 12.71 -10.39 5.38
N ALA A 55 11.61 -9.65 5.50
CA ALA A 55 10.59 -9.93 6.50
C ALA A 55 9.69 -11.10 6.06
N ASP A 56 9.35 -11.99 7.00
CA ASP A 56 8.24 -12.90 6.81
C ASP A 56 6.89 -12.16 6.85
N TRP A 57 5.80 -12.86 6.56
CA TRP A 57 4.48 -12.24 6.46
C TRP A 57 4.04 -11.59 7.78
N GLN A 58 4.23 -12.26 8.92
CA GLN A 58 3.76 -11.75 10.21
C GLN A 58 4.55 -10.51 10.62
N LEU A 59 5.87 -10.54 10.43
CA LEU A 59 6.73 -9.41 10.71
C LEU A 59 6.43 -8.24 9.78
N GLN A 60 6.27 -8.48 8.47
CA GLN A 60 5.90 -7.44 7.51
C GLN A 60 4.55 -6.81 7.87
N HIS A 61 3.54 -7.63 8.19
CA HIS A 61 2.23 -7.16 8.62
C HIS A 61 2.34 -6.26 9.85
N LYS A 62 3.02 -6.72 10.91
CA LYS A 62 3.23 -5.95 12.14
C LYS A 62 3.90 -4.60 11.86
N LEU A 63 5.05 -4.62 11.17
CA LEU A 63 5.85 -3.42 10.92
C LEU A 63 5.12 -2.41 10.04
N VAL A 64 4.41 -2.87 9.01
CA VAL A 64 3.62 -1.98 8.14
C VAL A 64 2.50 -1.33 8.93
N LEU A 65 1.76 -2.09 9.75
CA LEU A 65 0.69 -1.53 10.59
C LEU A 65 1.20 -0.48 11.59
N GLU A 66 2.32 -0.76 12.26
CA GLU A 66 2.94 0.17 13.22
C GLU A 66 3.37 1.47 12.54
N LYS A 67 4.05 1.36 11.39
CA LYS A 67 4.51 2.52 10.62
C LYS A 67 3.35 3.33 10.04
N VAL A 68 2.30 2.67 9.54
CA VAL A 68 1.10 3.37 9.04
C VAL A 68 0.40 4.12 10.17
N ALA A 69 0.20 3.48 11.33
CA ALA A 69 -0.41 4.14 12.48
C ALA A 69 0.39 5.38 12.93
N SER A 70 1.72 5.27 12.97
CA SER A 70 2.63 6.38 13.26
C SER A 70 2.51 7.52 12.24
N ALA A 71 2.56 7.20 10.94
CA ALA A 71 2.47 8.19 9.86
C ALA A 71 1.12 8.92 9.80
N LEU A 72 0.05 8.26 10.24
CA LEU A 72 -1.29 8.84 10.27
C LEU A 72 -1.55 9.67 11.53
N GLY A 73 -0.82 9.47 12.63
CA GLY A 73 -0.98 10.26 13.84
C GLY A 73 -2.41 10.25 14.43
N GLY A 74 -3.15 9.16 14.21
CA GLY A 74 -4.56 9.04 14.62
C GLY A 74 -5.60 9.45 13.57
N GLU A 75 -5.18 10.13 12.50
CA GLU A 75 -6.06 10.47 11.37
C GLU A 75 -6.50 9.22 10.58
N LYS A 76 -7.66 9.33 9.93
CA LYS A 76 -8.22 8.29 9.07
C LYS A 76 -8.01 8.65 7.60
N VAL A 77 -8.04 7.65 6.73
CA VAL A 77 -7.86 7.82 5.28
C VAL A 77 -9.17 7.64 4.53
N ASP A 78 -9.30 8.39 3.43
CA ASP A 78 -10.46 8.36 2.53
C ASP A 78 -10.40 7.17 1.58
N ALA A 79 -9.19 6.78 1.17
CA ALA A 79 -8.97 5.61 0.34
C ALA A 79 -7.64 4.90 0.65
N ILE A 80 -7.63 3.59 0.42
CA ILE A 80 -6.42 2.78 0.35
C ILE A 80 -6.41 2.07 -1.00
N ILE A 81 -5.45 2.44 -1.85
CA ILE A 81 -5.33 1.93 -3.21
C ILE A 81 -4.13 0.99 -3.22
N ASN A 82 -4.39 -0.32 -3.18
CA ASN A 82 -3.34 -1.32 -3.35
C ASN A 82 -3.19 -1.66 -4.82
N VAL A 83 -2.02 -1.34 -5.35
CA VAL A 83 -1.56 -1.62 -6.71
C VAL A 83 -0.17 -2.28 -6.67
N ALA A 84 0.24 -2.77 -5.50
CA ALA A 84 1.42 -3.59 -5.36
C ALA A 84 1.20 -4.93 -6.08
N GLY A 85 2.22 -5.42 -6.76
CA GLY A 85 2.11 -6.64 -7.53
C GLY A 85 3.13 -6.66 -8.66
N GLY A 86 3.05 -7.72 -9.43
CA GLY A 86 3.91 -8.01 -10.55
C GLY A 86 3.48 -9.33 -11.16
N TRP A 87 4.33 -9.90 -12.00
CA TRP A 87 4.01 -11.16 -12.63
C TRP A 87 5.25 -12.05 -12.77
N ALA A 88 5.10 -13.31 -12.40
CA ALA A 88 6.03 -14.39 -12.74
C ALA A 88 5.20 -15.66 -12.98
N GLY A 89 5.32 -16.25 -14.16
CA GLY A 89 4.58 -17.43 -14.57
C GLY A 89 5.42 -18.71 -14.58
N GLY A 90 4.86 -19.77 -15.15
CA GLY A 90 5.49 -21.08 -15.24
C GLY A 90 4.43 -22.16 -15.07
N ASN A 91 4.51 -23.23 -15.86
CA ASN A 91 3.62 -24.38 -15.65
C ASN A 91 4.11 -25.21 -14.44
N ALA A 92 3.29 -26.18 -14.00
CA ALA A 92 3.59 -27.01 -12.83
C ALA A 92 4.84 -27.90 -12.95
N GLY A 93 5.36 -28.11 -14.17
CA GLY A 93 6.61 -28.84 -14.42
C GLY A 93 7.85 -27.95 -14.48
N SER A 94 7.71 -26.63 -14.31
CA SER A 94 8.83 -25.70 -14.28
C SER A 94 9.65 -25.85 -12.99
N GLU A 95 10.98 -25.82 -13.10
CA GLU A 95 11.88 -25.76 -11.94
C GLU A 95 11.62 -24.54 -11.03
N ASP A 96 11.13 -23.44 -11.61
CA ASP A 96 10.78 -22.22 -10.88
C ASP A 96 9.33 -22.21 -10.36
N PHE A 97 8.54 -23.28 -10.54
CA PHE A 97 7.11 -23.29 -10.18
C PHE A 97 6.83 -22.82 -8.75
N ILE A 98 7.55 -23.39 -7.77
CA ILE A 98 7.37 -23.06 -6.35
C ILE A 98 7.86 -21.64 -6.05
N LYS A 99 9.01 -21.26 -6.58
CA LYS A 99 9.61 -19.92 -6.41
C LYS A 99 8.70 -18.82 -6.96
N ASN A 100 8.16 -19.01 -8.17
CA ASN A 100 7.28 -18.02 -8.80
C ASN A 100 5.92 -17.96 -8.08
N SER A 101 5.40 -19.10 -7.62
CA SER A 101 4.17 -19.14 -6.79
C SER A 101 4.34 -18.38 -5.47
N GLU A 102 5.46 -18.60 -4.77
CA GLU A 102 5.78 -17.88 -3.54
C GLU A 102 5.90 -16.36 -3.79
N LEU A 103 6.58 -15.96 -4.87
CA LEU A 103 6.69 -14.56 -5.26
C LEU A 103 5.31 -13.94 -5.53
N MET A 104 4.42 -14.65 -6.25
CA MET A 104 3.06 -14.15 -6.53
C MET A 104 2.26 -13.96 -5.24
N TRP A 105 2.35 -14.90 -4.30
CA TRP A 105 1.70 -14.76 -3.00
C TRP A 105 2.25 -13.58 -2.20
N LYS A 106 3.58 -13.38 -2.18
CA LYS A 106 4.21 -12.25 -1.49
C LYS A 106 3.76 -10.90 -2.06
N GLN A 107 3.69 -10.76 -3.38
CA GLN A 107 3.40 -9.45 -3.98
C GLN A 107 1.89 -9.15 -4.14
N SER A 108 1.02 -10.16 -4.19
CA SER A 108 -0.43 -9.97 -4.37
C SER A 108 -1.26 -10.33 -3.13
N VAL A 109 -1.01 -11.48 -2.49
CA VAL A 109 -1.84 -11.95 -1.37
C VAL A 109 -1.43 -11.25 -0.07
N TRP A 110 -0.12 -11.12 0.21
CA TRP A 110 0.34 -10.48 1.44
C TRP A 110 -0.03 -8.99 1.45
N SER A 111 0.26 -8.28 0.35
CA SER A 111 -0.07 -6.86 0.21
C SER A 111 -1.58 -6.61 0.37
N SER A 112 -2.43 -7.46 -0.22
CA SER A 112 -3.89 -7.36 -0.10
C SER A 112 -4.39 -7.61 1.31
N THR A 113 -3.85 -8.61 1.99
CA THR A 113 -4.24 -8.95 3.37
C THR A 113 -3.81 -7.86 4.35
N ILE A 114 -2.60 -7.31 4.18
CA ILE A 114 -2.11 -6.18 4.97
C ILE A 114 -2.97 -4.93 4.69
N THR A 115 -3.31 -4.66 3.43
CA THR A 115 -4.21 -3.57 3.05
C THR A 115 -5.57 -3.66 3.74
N ALA A 116 -6.20 -4.84 3.73
CA ALA A 116 -7.45 -5.08 4.44
C ALA A 116 -7.32 -4.86 5.96
N SER A 117 -6.19 -5.26 6.54
CA SER A 117 -5.89 -5.03 7.96
C SER A 117 -5.63 -3.56 8.29
N ILE A 118 -5.08 -2.76 7.37
CA ILE A 118 -4.96 -1.30 7.53
C ILE A 118 -6.36 -0.69 7.45
N ALA A 119 -7.18 -1.11 6.48
CA ALA A 119 -8.50 -0.57 6.25
C ALA A 119 -9.42 -0.71 7.47
N SER A 120 -9.42 -1.88 8.12
CA SER A 120 -10.22 -2.13 9.33
C SER A 120 -9.88 -1.20 10.50
N LYS A 121 -8.68 -0.61 10.51
CA LYS A 121 -8.19 0.26 11.57
C LYS A 121 -8.16 1.73 11.19
N HIS A 122 -7.97 2.06 9.91
CA HIS A 122 -7.62 3.43 9.49
C HIS A 122 -8.52 4.01 8.39
N LEU A 123 -9.40 3.22 7.76
CA LEU A 123 -10.33 3.75 6.76
C LEU A 123 -11.50 4.50 7.42
N LYS A 124 -11.93 5.60 6.80
CA LYS A 124 -13.17 6.30 7.18
C LYS A 124 -14.41 5.47 6.81
N PRO A 125 -15.54 5.58 7.54
CA PRO A 125 -16.83 5.09 7.05
C PRO A 125 -17.15 5.65 5.66
N GLY A 126 -17.55 4.78 4.73
CA GLY A 126 -17.78 5.14 3.34
C GLY A 126 -16.52 5.32 2.49
N GLY A 127 -15.33 5.05 3.04
CA GLY A 127 -14.06 5.08 2.31
C GLY A 127 -13.89 3.92 1.33
N LEU A 128 -12.88 4.03 0.45
CA LEU A 128 -12.62 3.07 -0.62
C LEU A 128 -11.40 2.18 -0.32
N VAL A 129 -11.51 0.91 -0.67
CA VAL A 129 -10.35 -0.01 -0.78
C VAL A 129 -10.34 -0.61 -2.18
N THR A 130 -9.17 -0.61 -2.83
CA THR A 130 -8.92 -1.41 -4.03
C THR A 130 -7.80 -2.41 -3.76
N LEU A 131 -7.94 -3.61 -4.30
CA LEU A 131 -6.95 -4.68 -4.18
C LEU A 131 -6.54 -5.15 -5.60
N PRO A 132 -5.28 -5.57 -5.81
CA PRO A 132 -4.74 -6.07 -7.07
C PRO A 132 -5.17 -7.51 -7.40
#